data_AF-A0A352NAY7-F1
#
_entry.id   AF-A0A352NAY7-F1
#
_cell.length_a   1.000
_cell.length_b   1.000
_cell.length_c   1.000
_cell.angle_alpha   90.00
_cell.angle_beta   90.00
_cell.angle_gamma   90.00
#
_symmetry.space_group_name_H-M   'P 1'
#
loop_
_entity.id
_entity.type
_entity.pdbx_description
1 polymer ?
#
loop_
_entity_poly.entity_id
_entity_poly.type
_entity_poly.pdbx_seq_one_letter_code
_entity_poly.pdbx_strand_id
1 'polypeptide(L)'
;RYLENMGSGNHMIIRNEAIRDVHWANHDDILNDWYSNLDTLVQDMVQPVADSFETGRVNHAELTFISLNTEDARGWVPDNLADFPDVAADITQVDPSGSPRAFSLSLADVVRLSGSGRAFPTFNSRLVSGRGWWQLRTRGRDTGAPWVATLSRVGDRVYGLNVGQHGPLPTGGTRPALIINQSN
;
A
#
# COMPACT_ATOMS: atom_id res chain seq x y z
N ARG A 1 7.31 6.29 -8.81
CA ARG A 1 7.02 7.43 -7.92
C ARG A 1 7.81 7.32 -6.64
N TYR A 2 8.42 8.42 -6.21
CA TYR A 2 9.08 8.53 -4.92
C TYR A 2 8.07 8.58 -3.76
N LEU A 3 8.36 7.87 -2.67
CA LEU A 3 7.56 7.89 -1.45
C LEU A 3 8.31 8.59 -0.31
N GLU A 4 9.51 8.13 0.01
CA GLU A 4 10.25 8.69 1.15
C GLU A 4 11.74 8.37 1.15
N ASN A 5 12.47 9.14 1.95
CA ASN A 5 13.87 8.87 2.31
C ASN A 5 13.84 8.04 3.59
N MET A 6 14.38 6.82 3.54
CA MET A 6 14.43 5.90 4.67
C MET A 6 15.75 5.99 5.45
N GLY A 7 16.58 6.98 5.15
CA GLY A 7 17.92 7.12 5.72
C GLY A 7 18.95 6.20 5.07
N SER A 8 20.23 6.39 5.38
CA SER A 8 21.33 5.53 4.91
C SER A 8 21.40 5.34 3.37
N GLY A 9 20.91 6.30 2.60
CA GLY A 9 20.84 6.21 1.13
C GLY A 9 19.68 5.36 0.60
N ASN A 10 18.83 4.84 1.47
CA ASN A 10 17.67 4.04 1.10
C ASN A 10 16.48 4.93 0.75
N HIS A 11 15.82 4.63 -0.36
CA HIS A 11 14.66 5.36 -0.84
C HIS A 11 13.51 4.40 -1.14
N MET A 12 12.34 4.67 -0.57
CA MET A 12 11.14 3.92 -0.91
C MET A 12 10.49 4.53 -2.15
N ILE A 13 10.19 3.68 -3.12
CA ILE A 13 9.51 4.04 -4.35
C ILE A 13 8.35 3.08 -4.62
N ILE A 14 7.35 3.55 -5.35
CA ILE A 14 6.21 2.74 -5.79
C ILE A 14 5.97 2.93 -7.28
N ARG A 15 5.51 1.89 -7.96
CA ARG A 15 5.10 1.97 -9.37
C ARG A 15 4.03 3.06 -9.53
N ASN A 16 4.10 3.83 -10.63
CA ASN A 16 3.12 4.90 -10.86
C ASN A 16 1.70 4.35 -11.01
N GLU A 17 1.54 3.26 -11.76
CA GLU A 17 0.27 2.58 -11.98
C GLU A 17 0.16 1.27 -11.19
N ALA A 18 -1.07 0.81 -10.98
CA ALA A 18 -1.33 -0.57 -10.58
C ALA A 18 -1.17 -1.51 -11.80
N ILE A 19 -0.74 -2.73 -11.54
CA ILE A 19 -0.93 -3.87 -12.44
C ILE A 19 -2.40 -4.27 -12.26
N ARG A 20 -3.18 -4.07 -13.32
CA ARG A 20 -4.65 -4.19 -13.30
C ARG A 20 -5.08 -5.63 -13.57
N ASP A 21 -6.36 -5.91 -13.33
CA ASP A 21 -6.96 -7.23 -13.57
C ASP A 21 -6.32 -8.36 -12.76
N VAL A 22 -5.85 -8.02 -11.54
CA VAL A 22 -5.20 -8.97 -10.63
C VAL A 22 -6.16 -9.42 -9.54
N HIS A 23 -6.42 -10.72 -9.49
CA HIS A 23 -7.10 -11.33 -8.36
C HIS A 23 -6.16 -11.43 -7.15
N TRP A 24 -6.68 -11.21 -5.94
CA TRP A 24 -5.87 -11.23 -4.71
C TRP A 24 -5.07 -12.52 -4.50
N ALA A 25 -5.61 -13.67 -4.90
CA ALA A 25 -4.90 -14.95 -4.81
C ALA A 25 -3.58 -15.00 -5.60
N ASN A 26 -3.42 -14.15 -6.61
CA ASN A 26 -2.24 -14.08 -7.46
C ASN A 26 -1.36 -12.86 -7.10
N HIS A 27 -1.65 -12.18 -6.00
CA HIS A 27 -1.03 -10.90 -5.66
C HIS A 27 0.50 -11.02 -5.54
N ASP A 28 0.97 -12.04 -4.82
CA ASP A 28 2.40 -12.27 -4.59
C ASP A 28 3.11 -12.74 -5.86
N ASP A 29 2.47 -13.62 -6.65
CA ASP A 29 3.01 -14.05 -7.95
C ASP A 29 3.22 -12.86 -8.88
N ILE A 30 2.25 -11.93 -8.94
CA ILE A 30 2.37 -10.71 -9.75
C ILE A 30 3.47 -9.77 -9.25
N LEU A 31 3.68 -9.67 -7.93
CA LEU A 31 4.80 -8.90 -7.37
C LEU A 31 6.15 -9.52 -7.77
N ASN A 32 6.25 -10.84 -7.64
CA ASN A 32 7.47 -11.59 -7.94
C ASN A 32 7.79 -11.55 -9.44
N ASP A 33 6.81 -11.80 -10.30
CA ASP A 33 6.94 -11.74 -11.77
C ASP A 33 7.33 -10.33 -12.21
N TRP A 34 6.72 -9.30 -11.63
CA TRP A 34 7.08 -7.92 -11.97
C TRP A 34 8.54 -7.62 -11.58
N TYR A 35 8.96 -8.06 -10.40
CA TYR A 35 10.33 -7.87 -9.91
C TYR A 35 11.37 -8.61 -10.76
N SER A 36 11.12 -9.89 -11.09
CA SER A 36 12.06 -10.72 -11.86
C SER A 36 12.27 -10.23 -13.29
N ASN A 37 11.31 -9.47 -13.83
CA ASN A 37 11.38 -8.85 -15.14
C ASN A 37 11.99 -7.43 -15.14
N LEU A 38 12.40 -6.90 -13.98
CA LEU A 38 13.19 -5.67 -13.93
C LEU A 38 14.59 -5.90 -14.50
N ASP A 39 15.19 -4.84 -15.03
CA ASP A 39 16.61 -4.86 -15.42
C ASP A 39 17.48 -5.27 -14.22
N THR A 40 18.52 -6.07 -14.47
CA THR A 40 19.38 -6.59 -13.41
C THR A 40 20.03 -5.48 -12.60
N LEU A 41 20.40 -4.35 -13.23
CA LEU A 41 20.94 -3.19 -12.50
C LEU A 41 19.93 -2.61 -11.52
N VAL A 42 18.63 -2.69 -11.84
CA VAL A 42 17.58 -2.27 -10.90
C VAL A 42 17.44 -3.28 -9.78
N GLN A 43 17.50 -4.57 -10.06
CA GLN A 43 17.46 -5.62 -9.03
C GLN A 43 18.64 -5.48 -8.06
N ASP A 44 19.84 -5.18 -8.55
CA ASP A 44 21.06 -5.00 -7.74
C ASP A 44 20.95 -3.81 -6.77
N MET A 45 20.19 -2.77 -7.13
CA MET A 45 19.92 -1.61 -6.25
C MET A 45 18.86 -1.91 -5.17
N VAL A 46 18.06 -2.97 -5.32
CA VAL A 46 16.93 -3.25 -4.41
C VAL A 46 17.43 -3.78 -3.09
N GLN A 47 16.99 -3.14 -2.02
CA GLN A 47 17.31 -3.54 -0.67
C GLN A 47 16.42 -4.69 -0.21
N PRO A 48 16.95 -5.59 0.63
CA PRO A 48 16.17 -6.68 1.17
C PRO A 48 15.08 -6.17 2.12
N VAL A 49 13.92 -6.82 2.07
CA VAL A 49 12.82 -6.67 3.01
C VAL A 49 12.46 -8.05 3.57
N ALA A 50 11.73 -8.11 4.67
CA ALA A 50 11.34 -9.36 5.30
C ALA A 50 10.69 -10.33 4.29
N ASP A 51 11.05 -11.62 4.38
CA ASP A 51 10.50 -12.65 3.48
C ASP A 51 9.00 -12.92 3.74
N SER A 52 8.54 -12.60 4.95
CA SER A 52 7.15 -12.66 5.37
C SER A 52 6.80 -11.45 6.25
N PHE A 53 5.57 -10.94 6.11
CA PHE A 53 5.06 -9.83 6.90
C PHE A 53 4.02 -10.30 7.91
N GLU A 54 4.16 -9.89 9.17
CA GLU A 54 3.13 -10.03 10.20
C GLU A 54 2.16 -8.84 10.10
N THR A 55 1.14 -8.95 9.24
CA THR A 55 0.35 -7.77 8.84
C THR A 55 -0.75 -7.35 9.82
N GLY A 56 -1.10 -8.22 10.78
CA GLY A 56 -2.35 -8.13 11.51
C GLY A 56 -3.59 -8.14 10.60
N ARG A 57 -4.78 -7.92 11.20
CA ARG A 57 -6.05 -7.73 10.47
C ARG A 57 -7.00 -6.81 11.21
N VAL A 58 -7.69 -5.94 10.46
CA VAL A 58 -8.68 -4.99 11.00
C VAL A 58 -9.79 -4.72 9.98
N ASN A 59 -11.05 -4.70 10.41
CA ASN A 59 -12.17 -4.35 9.55
C ASN A 59 -12.34 -2.83 9.44
N HIS A 60 -12.92 -2.36 8.33
CA HIS A 60 -13.22 -0.94 8.16
C HIS A 60 -14.14 -0.39 9.25
N ALA A 61 -15.10 -1.18 9.75
CA ALA A 61 -16.04 -0.72 10.77
C ALA A 61 -15.39 -0.47 12.15
N GLU A 62 -14.19 -1.02 12.38
CA GLU A 62 -13.44 -0.86 13.62
C GLU A 62 -12.53 0.39 13.61
N LEU A 63 -12.34 1.01 12.44
CA LEU A 63 -11.50 2.20 12.28
C LEU A 63 -12.33 3.48 12.30
N THR A 64 -11.84 4.47 13.03
CA THR A 64 -12.24 5.87 12.90
C THR A 64 -11.28 6.57 11.95
N PHE A 65 -11.75 7.60 11.23
CA PHE A 65 -10.94 8.27 10.20
C PHE A 65 -10.94 9.78 10.41
N ILE A 66 -9.78 10.39 10.14
CA ILE A 66 -9.64 11.84 10.05
C ILE A 66 -10.42 12.33 8.83
N SER A 67 -11.26 13.35 9.01
CA SER A 67 -11.95 14.05 7.91
C SER A 67 -11.06 15.19 7.41
N LEU A 68 -10.70 15.21 6.12
CA LEU A 68 -9.95 16.34 5.53
C LEU A 68 -10.87 17.52 5.16
N ASN A 69 -12.15 17.26 4.87
CA ASN A 69 -13.21 18.23 4.67
C ASN A 69 -14.56 17.58 5.05
N THR A 70 -15.69 18.28 4.84
CA THR A 70 -17.05 17.78 5.14
C THR A 70 -17.51 16.61 4.27
N GLU A 71 -16.93 16.41 3.08
CA GLU A 71 -17.22 15.28 2.18
C GLU A 71 -16.35 14.03 2.46
N ASP A 72 -15.26 14.20 3.22
CA ASP A 72 -14.19 13.20 3.42
C ASP A 72 -14.33 12.36 4.70
N ALA A 73 -15.55 12.29 5.25
CA ALA A 73 -15.81 11.76 6.60
C ALA A 73 -15.46 10.28 6.83
N ARG A 74 -15.04 9.51 5.79
CA ARG A 74 -14.66 8.09 5.91
C ARG A 74 -13.52 7.74 4.96
N GLY A 75 -12.39 7.25 5.48
CA GLY A 75 -11.37 6.61 4.64
C GLY A 75 -10.17 7.48 4.21
N TRP A 76 -9.93 8.67 4.79
CA TRP A 76 -8.64 9.34 4.58
C TRP A 76 -7.54 8.58 5.31
N VAL A 77 -7.34 8.87 6.59
CA VAL A 77 -6.31 8.24 7.43
C VAL A 77 -7.02 7.77 8.69
N PRO A 78 -6.90 6.49 9.06
CA PRO A 78 -7.33 6.00 10.35
C PRO A 78 -6.73 6.82 11.49
N ASP A 79 -7.57 7.27 12.43
CA ASP A 79 -7.15 8.05 13.60
C ASP A 79 -6.86 7.14 14.81
N ASN A 80 -7.38 5.92 14.80
CA ASN A 80 -7.24 4.94 15.87
C ASN A 80 -6.44 3.70 15.48
N LEU A 81 -5.54 3.79 14.48
CA LEU A 81 -4.75 2.62 14.05
C LEU A 81 -3.92 2.02 15.19
N ALA A 82 -3.48 2.85 16.14
CA ALA A 82 -2.70 2.44 17.30
C ALA A 82 -3.43 1.45 18.23
N ASP A 83 -4.76 1.38 18.17
CA ASP A 83 -5.56 0.41 18.92
C ASP A 83 -5.43 -1.03 18.36
N PHE A 84 -4.80 -1.17 17.17
CA PHE A 84 -4.57 -2.43 16.48
C PHE A 84 -3.05 -2.65 16.32
N PRO A 85 -2.33 -3.06 17.37
CA PRO A 85 -0.87 -3.03 17.42
C PRO A 85 -0.20 -3.84 16.30
N ASP A 86 -0.71 -5.03 15.97
CA ASP A 86 -0.16 -5.84 14.88
C ASP A 86 -0.27 -5.15 13.52
N VAL A 87 -1.39 -4.45 13.29
CA VAL A 87 -1.60 -3.68 12.05
C VAL A 87 -0.70 -2.45 12.03
N ALA A 88 -0.60 -1.73 13.16
CA ALA A 88 0.20 -0.52 13.27
C ALA A 88 1.72 -0.80 13.17
N ALA A 89 2.15 -1.98 13.61
CA ALA A 89 3.55 -2.42 13.57
C ALA A 89 4.01 -2.89 12.18
N ASP A 90 3.09 -3.21 11.27
CA ASP A 90 3.38 -3.64 9.90
C ASP A 90 3.91 -2.49 9.02
N ILE A 91 5.05 -1.91 9.37
CA ILE A 91 5.75 -0.88 8.60
C ILE A 91 6.88 -1.54 7.83
N THR A 92 6.95 -1.29 6.51
CA THR A 92 8.03 -1.86 5.70
C THR A 92 9.36 -1.17 6.02
N GLN A 93 10.40 -1.96 6.28
CA GLN A 93 11.77 -1.51 6.55
C GLN A 93 12.76 -2.35 5.74
N VAL A 94 13.98 -1.84 5.60
CA VAL A 94 15.09 -2.68 5.13
C VAL A 94 15.36 -3.75 6.19
N ASP A 95 15.41 -5.00 5.76
CA ASP A 95 15.71 -6.15 6.60
C ASP A 95 16.86 -6.95 5.98
N PRO A 96 18.08 -6.84 6.51
CA PRO A 96 19.24 -7.57 5.98
C PRO A 96 19.10 -9.10 6.05
N SER A 97 18.16 -9.63 6.83
CA SER A 97 17.90 -11.07 6.92
C SER A 97 16.90 -11.59 5.89
N GLY A 98 16.19 -10.70 5.19
CA GLY A 98 15.25 -11.05 4.13
C GLY A 98 15.86 -10.99 2.73
N SER A 99 15.00 -10.83 1.72
CA SER A 99 15.38 -10.91 0.31
C SER A 99 15.10 -9.60 -0.45
N PRO A 100 15.94 -9.21 -1.43
CA PRO A 100 15.61 -8.17 -2.40
C PRO A 100 14.37 -8.58 -3.21
N ARG A 101 13.27 -7.83 -3.05
CA ARG A 101 12.00 -8.13 -3.73
C ARG A 101 11.08 -6.93 -3.81
N ALA A 102 10.10 -7.01 -4.70
CA ALA A 102 8.93 -6.14 -4.65
C ALA A 102 7.99 -6.52 -3.51
N PHE A 103 7.29 -5.51 -2.98
CA PHE A 103 6.27 -5.66 -1.95
C PHE A 103 5.07 -4.76 -2.22
N SER A 104 3.95 -5.03 -1.56
CA SER A 104 2.81 -4.12 -1.49
C SER A 104 2.77 -3.43 -0.15
N LEU A 105 2.42 -2.13 -0.13
CA LEU A 105 2.32 -1.36 1.10
C LEU A 105 1.25 -1.94 2.04
N SER A 106 1.47 -1.84 3.35
CA SER A 106 0.44 -2.10 4.36
C SER A 106 -0.47 -0.90 4.55
N LEU A 107 -1.53 -1.09 5.34
CA LEU A 107 -2.32 0.02 5.85
C LEU A 107 -1.47 0.99 6.67
N ALA A 108 -0.56 0.49 7.52
CA ALA A 108 0.30 1.34 8.35
C ALA A 108 1.31 2.15 7.51
N ASP A 109 1.87 1.57 6.45
CA ASP A 109 2.71 2.29 5.49
C ASP A 109 1.91 3.43 4.83
N VAL A 110 0.68 3.16 4.38
CA VAL A 110 -0.17 4.19 3.76
C VAL A 110 -0.51 5.30 4.74
N VAL A 111 -0.79 4.99 6.01
CA VAL A 111 -1.03 5.99 7.07
C VAL A 111 0.21 6.85 7.28
N ARG A 112 1.38 6.23 7.45
CA ARG A 112 2.66 6.91 7.66
C ARG A 112 3.04 7.82 6.49
N LEU A 113 2.75 7.38 5.27
CA LEU A 113 3.04 8.12 4.03
C LEU A 113 1.97 9.18 3.71
N SER A 114 0.88 9.25 4.47
CA SER A 114 -0.21 10.21 4.24
C SER A 114 -0.10 11.44 5.13
N GLY A 115 -0.47 12.60 4.58
CA GLY A 115 -0.51 13.88 5.28
C GLY A 115 0.37 14.96 4.62
N SER A 116 0.25 16.20 5.12
CA SER A 116 0.99 17.34 4.60
C SER A 116 2.50 17.09 4.60
N GLY A 117 3.17 17.42 3.49
CA GLY A 117 4.62 17.22 3.33
C GLY A 117 5.07 15.77 3.13
N ARG A 118 4.15 14.81 3.00
CA ARG A 118 4.45 13.37 2.79
C ARG A 118 4.11 12.93 1.36
N ALA A 119 4.40 11.67 1.04
CA ALA A 119 4.16 11.10 -0.29
C ALA A 119 2.71 11.25 -0.77
N PHE A 120 1.76 11.14 0.16
CA PHE A 120 0.33 11.21 -0.10
C PHE A 120 -0.35 12.34 0.68
N PRO A 121 -0.25 13.60 0.23
CA PRO A 121 -0.85 14.73 0.94
C PRO A 121 -2.39 14.75 0.89
N THR A 122 -3.00 14.13 -0.12
CA THR A 122 -4.47 14.14 -0.35
C THR A 122 -4.97 12.81 -0.90
N PHE A 123 -6.29 12.56 -0.88
CA PHE A 123 -6.92 11.37 -1.47
C PHE A 123 -6.47 11.12 -2.90
N ASN A 124 -6.60 12.14 -3.74
CA ASN A 124 -6.26 12.08 -5.15
C ASN A 124 -4.80 11.70 -5.37
N SER A 125 -3.91 12.14 -4.47
CA SER A 125 -2.50 11.81 -4.57
C SER A 125 -2.20 10.33 -4.31
N ARG A 126 -3.08 9.54 -3.67
CA ARG A 126 -2.85 8.08 -3.51
C ARG A 126 -3.22 7.26 -4.73
N LEU A 127 -4.09 7.81 -5.57
CA LEU A 127 -4.70 7.07 -6.68
C LEU A 127 -3.68 6.73 -7.76
N VAL A 128 -4.06 5.76 -8.57
CA VAL A 128 -3.44 5.47 -9.87
C VAL A 128 -4.21 6.20 -10.97
N SER A 129 -3.68 6.27 -12.19
CA SER A 129 -4.33 6.99 -13.30
C SER A 129 -5.78 6.55 -13.51
N GLY A 130 -6.62 7.50 -13.92
CA GLY A 130 -8.05 7.25 -14.14
C GLY A 130 -8.87 7.00 -12.88
N ARG A 131 -8.38 7.40 -11.69
CA ARG A 131 -9.02 7.17 -10.38
C ARG A 131 -9.19 5.68 -10.05
N GLY A 132 -8.24 4.86 -10.50
CA GLY A 132 -8.23 3.44 -10.17
C GLY A 132 -7.86 3.17 -8.70
N TRP A 133 -7.95 1.90 -8.31
CA TRP A 133 -7.66 1.42 -6.96
C TRP A 133 -6.45 0.47 -6.95
N TRP A 134 -5.88 0.23 -5.78
CA TRP A 134 -4.80 -0.73 -5.62
C TRP A 134 -4.80 -1.40 -4.25
N GLN A 135 -4.32 -2.65 -4.22
CA GLN A 135 -4.35 -3.54 -3.05
C GLN A 135 -3.20 -3.26 -2.09
N LEU A 136 -3.51 -3.32 -0.79
CA LEU A 136 -2.57 -3.31 0.32
C LEU A 136 -2.38 -4.73 0.84
N ARG A 137 -1.25 -5.00 1.51
CA ARG A 137 -1.01 -6.33 2.12
C ARG A 137 -1.87 -6.60 3.37
N THR A 138 -2.25 -5.55 4.10
CA THR A 138 -3.15 -5.67 5.27
C THR A 138 -4.52 -6.16 4.84
N ARG A 139 -5.12 -7.08 5.61
CA ARG A 139 -6.42 -7.69 5.29
C ARG A 139 -7.51 -7.29 6.29
N GLY A 140 -8.76 -7.34 5.84
CA GLY A 140 -9.95 -7.31 6.70
C GLY A 140 -9.98 -8.54 7.60
N ARG A 141 -10.35 -8.37 8.87
CA ARG A 141 -10.37 -9.46 9.86
C ARG A 141 -11.36 -10.54 9.49
N ASP A 142 -12.60 -10.16 9.20
CA ASP A 142 -13.69 -11.12 9.02
C ASP A 142 -13.78 -11.64 7.59
N THR A 143 -13.52 -10.77 6.61
CA THR A 143 -13.61 -11.12 5.19
C THR A 143 -12.36 -11.78 4.65
N GLY A 144 -11.20 -11.53 5.27
CA GLY A 144 -9.90 -11.84 4.69
C GLY A 144 -9.63 -11.09 3.38
N ALA A 145 -10.45 -10.12 2.97
CA ALA A 145 -10.20 -9.35 1.76
C ALA A 145 -9.05 -8.36 1.99
N PRO A 146 -8.28 -8.00 0.95
CA PRO A 146 -7.27 -6.96 1.10
C PRO A 146 -7.92 -5.61 1.40
N TRP A 147 -7.20 -4.79 2.15
CA TRP A 147 -7.44 -3.35 2.11
C TRP A 147 -7.05 -2.81 0.74
N VAL A 148 -7.75 -1.77 0.30
CA VAL A 148 -7.46 -1.08 -0.96
C VAL A 148 -7.40 0.42 -0.73
N ALA A 149 -6.45 1.07 -1.39
CA ALA A 149 -6.48 2.51 -1.60
C ALA A 149 -7.32 2.79 -2.85
N THR A 150 -8.34 3.62 -2.71
CA THR A 150 -9.34 3.86 -3.75
C THR A 150 -9.90 5.28 -3.65
N LEU A 151 -10.80 5.65 -4.57
CA LEU A 151 -11.70 6.77 -4.41
C LEU A 151 -13.09 6.32 -4.83
N SER A 152 -13.80 5.67 -3.89
CA SER A 152 -15.17 5.21 -4.12
C SER A 152 -16.18 6.20 -3.55
N ARG A 153 -17.33 6.33 -4.21
CA ARG A 153 -18.49 7.05 -3.68
C ARG A 153 -19.64 6.08 -3.45
N VAL A 154 -20.20 6.08 -2.24
CA VAL A 154 -21.43 5.34 -1.90
C VAL A 154 -22.42 6.34 -1.32
N GLY A 155 -23.41 6.72 -2.13
CA GLY A 155 -24.31 7.83 -1.81
C GLY A 155 -23.54 9.16 -1.73
N ASP A 156 -23.69 9.86 -0.61
CA ASP A 156 -23.00 11.11 -0.28
C ASP A 156 -21.58 10.92 0.30
N ARG A 157 -21.14 9.66 0.49
CA ARG A 157 -19.88 9.34 1.18
C ARG A 157 -18.76 9.06 0.20
N VAL A 158 -17.59 9.60 0.47
CA VAL A 158 -16.32 9.26 -0.19
C VAL A 158 -15.55 8.27 0.67
N TYR A 159 -14.89 7.28 0.05
CA TYR A 159 -14.00 6.31 0.70
C TYR A 159 -12.63 6.31 0.02
N GLY A 160 -11.57 6.63 0.78
CA GLY A 160 -10.18 6.57 0.30
C GLY A 160 -9.43 5.28 0.61
N LEU A 161 -9.92 4.58 1.62
CA LEU A 161 -9.45 3.29 2.08
C LEU A 161 -10.67 2.43 2.30
N ASN A 162 -10.64 1.21 1.79
CA ASN A 162 -11.74 0.28 1.97
C ASN A 162 -11.22 -1.16 2.09
N VAL A 163 -12.04 -2.05 2.63
CA VAL A 163 -11.83 -3.50 2.58
C VAL A 163 -12.75 -4.04 1.52
N GLY A 164 -12.20 -4.69 0.49
CA GLY A 164 -13.00 -5.14 -0.63
C GLY A 164 -12.37 -6.34 -1.31
N GLN A 165 -13.16 -7.41 -1.44
CA GLN A 165 -12.78 -8.52 -2.29
C GLN A 165 -13.09 -8.10 -3.73
N HIS A 166 -12.15 -7.37 -4.32
CA HIS A 166 -12.25 -7.01 -5.71
C HIS A 166 -11.83 -8.23 -6.54
N GLY A 167 -12.75 -8.73 -7.37
CA GLY A 167 -12.38 -9.59 -8.49
C GLY A 167 -11.38 -8.86 -9.42
N PRO A 168 -10.78 -9.57 -10.38
CA PRO A 168 -9.96 -8.91 -11.40
C PRO A 168 -10.83 -7.86 -12.12
N LEU A 169 -10.48 -6.59 -11.98
CA LEU A 169 -11.17 -5.48 -12.62
C LEU A 169 -10.16 -4.59 -13.34
N PRO A 170 -10.54 -4.00 -14.48
CA PRO A 170 -9.65 -3.15 -15.28
C PRO A 170 -9.34 -1.82 -14.59
N THR A 171 -9.95 -1.58 -13.43
CA THR A 171 -9.84 -0.36 -12.64
C THR A 171 -8.84 -0.48 -11.49
N GLY A 172 -8.25 -1.65 -11.23
CA GLY A 172 -7.25 -1.78 -10.17
C GLY A 172 -6.64 -3.16 -10.00
N GLY A 173 -5.74 -3.27 -9.02
CA GLY A 173 -5.00 -4.50 -8.73
C GLY A 173 -3.76 -4.24 -7.86
N THR A 174 -2.65 -4.88 -8.19
CA THR A 174 -1.41 -4.86 -7.39
C THR A 174 -0.57 -3.63 -7.72
N ARG A 175 0.02 -2.95 -6.73
CA ARG A 175 0.91 -1.81 -6.98
C ARG A 175 2.28 -2.03 -6.32
N PRO A 176 3.25 -2.55 -7.08
CA PRO A 176 4.57 -2.89 -6.54
C PRO A 176 5.32 -1.67 -5.99
N ALA A 177 5.95 -1.85 -4.84
CA ALA A 177 6.89 -0.94 -4.21
C ALA A 177 8.25 -1.62 -4.02
N LEU A 178 9.30 -0.80 -3.92
CA LEU A 178 10.68 -1.19 -3.70
C LEU A 178 11.32 -0.23 -2.70
N ILE A 179 12.31 -0.74 -1.97
CA ILE A 179 13.32 0.11 -1.32
C ILE A 179 14.59 -0.03 -2.17
N ILE A 180 15.13 1.08 -2.63
CA ILE A 180 16.34 1.10 -3.46
C ILE A 180 17.47 1.87 -2.78
N ASN A 181 18.71 1.49 -3.07
CA ASN A 181 19.91 2.24 -2.71
C ASN A 181 20.83 2.29 -3.93
N GLN A 182 21.09 3.50 -4.43
CA GLN A 182 21.91 3.71 -5.64
C GLN A 182 23.43 3.63 -5.37
N SER A 183 23.82 3.48 -4.10
CA SER A 183 25.24 3.37 -3.70
C SER A 183 25.72 1.92 -3.64
N ASN A 184 24.81 0.96 -3.85
CA ASN A 184 25.14 -0.47 -3.97
C ASN A 184 25.57 -0.81 -5.39
#